data_AF-A0A955FJY7-F1
#
_entry.id   AF-A0A955FJY7-F1
#
_cell.length_a   1.000
_cell.length_b   1.000
_cell.length_c   1.000
_cell.angle_alpha   90.00
_cell.angle_beta   90.00
_cell.angle_gamma   90.00
#
_symmetry.space_group_name_H-M   'P 1'
#
loop_
_entity.id
_entity.type
_entity.pdbx_description
1 polymer ?
#
loop_
_entity_poly.entity_id
_entity_poly.type
_entity_poly.pdbx_seq_one_letter_code
_entity_poly.pdbx_strand_id
1 'polypeptide(L)'
;MLKRIFSMLMITLFFAVAAFTVFMFATETTAAQSAEYCTRESGKFLDFPTWYKYLNPTFDGTECKLDVSIPESIPNIVLAIFEILIRVAGMLAVIFVVVGGFQYLTSTGEPEKAKNARTTIINALVGMMIAMFATVIVNLIGRNIG
;
A
#
# COMPACT_ATOMS: atom_id res chain seq x y z
N MET A 1 -41.26 12.19 -12.94
CA MET A 1 -40.30 11.55 -13.88
C MET A 1 -38.87 12.06 -13.71
N LEU A 2 -38.66 13.37 -13.47
CA LEU A 2 -37.34 13.99 -13.27
C LEU A 2 -36.49 13.36 -12.14
N LYS A 3 -37.10 12.94 -11.02
CA LYS A 3 -36.41 12.29 -9.89
C LYS A 3 -35.78 10.94 -10.23
N ARG A 4 -36.33 10.20 -11.21
CA ARG A 4 -35.79 8.91 -11.68
C ARG A 4 -34.62 9.11 -12.64
N ILE A 5 -34.68 10.15 -13.48
CA ILE A 5 -33.59 10.52 -14.40
C ILE A 5 -32.37 11.00 -13.60
N PHE A 6 -32.57 11.84 -12.59
CA PHE A 6 -31.48 12.31 -11.71
C PHE A 6 -30.81 11.17 -10.95
N SER A 7 -31.59 10.19 -10.47
CA SER A 7 -31.05 9.01 -9.78
C SER A 7 -30.25 8.09 -10.71
N MET A 8 -30.66 7.90 -11.97
CA MET A 8 -29.89 7.11 -12.94
C MET A 8 -28.57 7.80 -13.30
N LEU A 9 -28.58 9.12 -13.48
CA LEU A 9 -27.39 9.90 -13.83
C LEU A 9 -26.33 9.86 -12.73
N MET A 10 -26.76 9.91 -11.46
CA MET A 10 -25.87 9.80 -10.31
C MET A 10 -25.25 8.40 -10.17
N ILE A 11 -26.00 7.34 -10.48
CA ILE A 11 -25.50 5.95 -10.46
C ILE A 11 -24.47 5.75 -11.57
N THR A 12 -24.73 6.23 -12.80
CA THR A 12 -23.76 6.13 -13.90
C THR A 12 -22.49 6.95 -13.64
N LEU A 13 -22.61 8.12 -13.00
CA LEU A 13 -21.46 8.92 -12.59
C LEU A 13 -20.62 8.21 -11.52
N PHE A 14 -21.27 7.57 -10.54
CA PHE A 14 -20.57 6.83 -9.50
C PHE A 14 -19.78 5.64 -10.06
N PHE A 15 -20.37 4.87 -10.98
CA PHE A 15 -19.67 3.78 -11.65
C PHE A 15 -18.53 4.26 -12.55
N ALA A 16 -18.69 5.38 -13.25
CA ALA A 16 -17.63 5.96 -14.07
C ALA A 16 -16.45 6.49 -13.23
N VAL A 17 -16.74 7.14 -12.09
CA VAL A 17 -15.71 7.61 -11.15
C VAL A 17 -14.98 6.43 -10.52
N ALA A 18 -15.70 5.36 -10.12
CA ALA A 18 -15.09 4.15 -9.59
C ALA A 18 -14.19 3.42 -10.62
N ALA A 19 -14.61 3.38 -11.90
CA ALA A 19 -13.78 2.82 -12.96
C ALA A 19 -12.51 3.66 -13.22
N PHE A 20 -12.64 4.99 -13.16
CA PHE A 20 -11.52 5.91 -13.36
C PHE A 20 -10.49 5.83 -12.23
N THR A 21 -10.93 5.69 -10.96
CA THR A 21 -10.01 5.52 -9.84
C THR A 21 -9.31 4.17 -9.87
N VAL A 22 -9.99 3.09 -10.28
CA VAL A 22 -9.37 1.75 -10.47
C VAL A 22 -8.35 1.77 -11.60
N PHE A 23 -8.63 2.49 -12.70
CA PHE A 23 -7.68 2.62 -13.81
C PHE A 23 -6.42 3.41 -13.41
N MET A 24 -6.56 4.46 -12.59
CA MET A 24 -5.40 5.20 -12.06
C MET A 24 -4.60 4.37 -11.05
N PHE A 25 -5.23 3.47 -10.29
CA PHE A 25 -4.51 2.52 -9.41
C PHE A 25 -3.83 1.37 -10.18
N ALA A 26 -4.32 1.02 -11.38
CA ALA A 26 -3.71 -0.01 -12.22
C ALA A 26 -2.46 0.48 -12.98
N THR A 27 -2.15 1.78 -12.94
CA THR A 27 -0.96 2.36 -13.57
C THR A 27 0.19 2.58 -12.58
N GLU A 28 0.43 1.61 -11.71
CA GLU A 28 1.72 1.44 -11.03
C GLU A 28 2.43 0.19 -11.55
N THR A 29 2.72 0.15 -12.84
CA THR A 29 3.83 -0.68 -13.33
C THR A 29 4.49 0.04 -14.50
N THR A 30 5.75 0.40 -14.32
CA THR A 30 6.85 0.46 -15.33
C THR A 30 7.89 1.51 -14.91
N ALA A 31 8.69 1.19 -13.89
CA ALA A 31 9.95 1.91 -13.65
C ALA A 31 11.01 1.07 -12.91
N ALA A 32 10.96 -0.27 -12.99
CA ALA A 32 11.87 -1.14 -12.20
C ALA A 32 12.69 -2.11 -13.06
N GLN A 33 13.07 -1.76 -14.29
CA GLN A 33 13.79 -2.67 -15.20
C GLN A 33 15.32 -2.49 -15.26
N SER A 34 15.94 -1.62 -14.46
CA SER A 34 17.41 -1.45 -14.49
C SER A 34 18.18 -2.09 -13.33
N ALA A 35 17.51 -2.59 -12.28
CA ALA A 35 18.15 -3.25 -11.12
C ALA A 35 18.23 -4.79 -11.23
N GLU A 36 17.71 -5.37 -12.33
CA GLU A 36 17.40 -6.80 -12.46
C GLU A 36 18.64 -7.70 -12.59
N TYR A 37 19.83 -7.14 -12.84
CA TYR A 37 21.04 -7.95 -13.08
C TYR A 37 21.74 -8.42 -11.77
N CYS A 38 21.64 -7.67 -10.67
CA CYS A 38 22.22 -8.05 -9.37
C CYS A 38 21.24 -8.69 -8.39
N THR A 39 19.97 -8.75 -8.77
CA THR A 39 18.89 -9.37 -8.00
C THR A 39 18.36 -10.61 -8.73
N ARG A 40 19.26 -11.50 -9.15
CA ARG A 40 18.88 -12.81 -9.68
C ARG A 40 18.35 -13.66 -8.52
N GLU A 41 17.02 -13.70 -8.40
CA GLU A 41 16.23 -14.56 -7.50
C GLU A 41 16.53 -14.36 -6.00
N SER A 42 16.36 -13.15 -5.47
CA SER A 42 16.04 -13.03 -4.04
C SER A 42 14.59 -13.44 -3.86
N GLY A 43 14.40 -14.70 -3.44
CA GLY A 43 13.11 -15.40 -3.42
C GLY A 43 11.93 -14.51 -3.04
N LYS A 44 10.98 -14.39 -3.98
CA LYS A 44 9.65 -13.82 -3.80
C LYS A 44 8.84 -14.69 -2.84
N PHE A 45 9.25 -14.76 -1.58
CA PHE A 45 8.39 -15.31 -0.55
C PHE A 45 7.33 -14.25 -0.26
N LEU A 46 6.11 -14.47 -0.75
CA LEU A 46 4.92 -13.67 -0.45
C LEU A 46 5.05 -12.16 -0.77
N ASP A 47 5.56 -11.82 -1.96
CA ASP A 47 5.64 -10.42 -2.44
C ASP A 47 6.28 -9.45 -1.42
N PHE A 48 7.14 -9.94 -0.52
CA PHE A 48 7.86 -9.09 0.42
C PHE A 48 9.13 -8.56 -0.25
N PRO A 49 9.30 -7.23 -0.37
CA PRO A 49 10.52 -6.65 -0.89
C PRO A 49 11.67 -6.89 0.10
N THR A 50 12.91 -6.94 -0.40
CA THR A 50 14.08 -7.07 0.46
C THR A 50 14.50 -5.71 1.03
N TRP A 51 15.15 -5.72 2.20
CA TRP A 51 15.63 -4.51 2.87
C TRP A 51 16.69 -3.73 2.07
N TYR A 52 17.37 -4.39 1.12
CA TYR A 52 18.42 -3.80 0.30
C TYR A 52 17.95 -3.37 -1.11
N LYS A 53 16.64 -3.37 -1.37
CA LYS A 53 16.03 -3.07 -2.69
C LYS A 53 16.44 -1.70 -3.27
N TYR A 54 16.66 -0.70 -2.42
CA TYR A 54 16.98 0.67 -2.83
C TYR A 54 18.48 1.02 -2.74
N LEU A 55 19.36 0.04 -2.52
CA LEU A 55 20.80 0.27 -2.63
C LEU A 55 21.19 0.22 -4.11
N ASN A 56 22.17 1.02 -4.52
CA ASN A 56 22.71 1.00 -5.88
C ASN A 56 23.80 -0.08 -5.96
N PRO A 57 23.54 -1.28 -6.51
CA PRO A 57 24.58 -2.28 -6.64
C PRO A 57 25.54 -1.88 -7.77
N THR A 58 26.84 -2.01 -7.51
CA THR A 58 27.86 -1.80 -8.54
C THR A 58 28.27 -3.16 -9.10
N PHE A 59 28.28 -3.28 -10.43
CA PHE A 59 28.67 -4.50 -11.13
C PHE A 59 30.12 -4.40 -11.60
N ASP A 60 30.97 -5.28 -11.09
CA ASP A 60 32.43 -5.30 -11.36
C ASP A 60 32.80 -6.40 -12.39
N GLY A 61 31.85 -6.80 -13.24
CA GLY A 61 32.06 -7.83 -14.26
C GLY A 61 31.93 -9.28 -13.77
N THR A 62 32.29 -9.56 -12.51
CA THR A 62 32.25 -10.93 -11.94
C THR A 62 31.45 -11.05 -10.66
N GLU A 63 31.22 -9.97 -9.91
CA GLU A 63 30.46 -9.98 -8.65
C GLU A 63 29.59 -8.73 -8.52
N CYS A 64 28.45 -8.88 -7.84
CA CYS A 64 27.61 -7.76 -7.41
C CYS A 64 28.03 -7.31 -6.02
N LYS A 65 28.61 -6.11 -5.93
CA LYS A 65 28.98 -5.49 -4.65
C LYS A 65 27.88 -4.52 -4.22
N LEU A 66 27.44 -4.66 -2.97
CA LEU A 66 26.56 -3.70 -2.31
C LEU A 66 27.44 -2.63 -1.66
N ASP A 67 27.50 -1.45 -2.26
CA ASP A 67 28.19 -0.32 -1.66
C ASP A 67 27.27 0.34 -0.61
N VAL A 68 27.50 0.04 0.66
CA VAL A 68 26.80 0.65 1.79
C VAL A 68 27.62 1.84 2.27
N SER A 69 27.61 2.92 1.50
CA SER A 69 28.21 4.18 1.92
C SER A 69 27.28 4.90 2.91
N ILE A 70 27.74 5.03 4.16
CA ILE A 70 27.05 5.80 5.21
C ILE A 70 27.57 7.25 5.10
N PRO A 71 26.71 8.28 4.99
CA PRO A 71 25.29 8.33 5.42
C PRO A 71 24.22 8.23 4.31
N GLU A 72 24.61 8.28 3.03
CA GLU A 72 23.66 8.40 1.90
C GLU A 72 22.75 7.17 1.71
N SER A 73 23.19 6.00 2.20
CA SER A 73 22.41 4.76 2.10
C SER A 73 21.32 4.62 3.17
N ILE A 74 21.37 5.40 4.26
CA ILE A 74 20.41 5.29 5.38
C ILE A 74 18.97 5.58 4.93
N PRO A 75 18.68 6.68 4.21
CA PRO A 75 17.32 6.98 3.76
C PRO A 75 16.74 5.89 2.86
N ASN A 76 17.56 5.30 1.99
CA ASN A 76 17.14 4.26 1.03
C ASN A 76 16.79 2.95 1.75
N ILE A 77 17.58 2.55 2.75
CA ILE A 77 17.29 1.37 3.58
C ILE A 77 15.98 1.59 4.38
N VAL A 78 15.81 2.78 4.95
CA VAL A 78 14.59 3.13 5.69
C VAL A 78 13.37 3.07 4.76
N LEU A 79 13.49 3.58 3.53
CA LEU A 79 12.45 3.50 2.50
C LEU A 79 12.04 2.05 2.22
N ALA A 80 13.03 1.14 2.09
CA ALA A 80 12.79 -0.29 1.88
C ALA A 80 11.98 -0.90 3.02
N ILE A 81 12.35 -0.58 4.26
CA ILE A 81 11.68 -1.09 5.46
C ILE A 81 10.24 -0.58 5.53
N PHE A 82 10.00 0.70 5.24
CA PHE A 82 8.64 1.25 5.21
C PHE A 82 7.77 0.58 4.16
N GLU A 83 8.31 0.28 2.97
CA GLU A 83 7.56 -0.45 1.94
C GLU A 83 7.15 -1.85 2.43
N ILE A 84 8.06 -2.56 3.11
CA ILE A 84 7.74 -3.86 3.73
C ILE A 84 6.62 -3.70 4.76
N LEU A 85 6.72 -2.69 5.64
CA LEU A 85 5.71 -2.43 6.66
C LEU A 85 4.33 -2.12 6.08
N ILE A 86 4.26 -1.34 4.99
CA ILE A 86 3.00 -1.01 4.32
C ILE A 86 2.35 -2.26 3.72
N ARG A 87 3.14 -3.16 3.10
CA ARG A 87 2.61 -4.43 2.58
C ARG A 87 2.05 -5.32 3.70
N VAL A 88 2.77 -5.44 4.81
CA VAL A 88 2.30 -6.16 6.01
C VAL A 88 1.04 -5.51 6.59
N ALA A 89 1.02 -4.18 6.71
CA ALA A 89 -0.12 -3.44 7.22
C ALA A 89 -1.36 -3.62 6.32
N GLY A 90 -1.20 -3.66 5.00
CA GLY A 90 -2.27 -3.95 4.06
C GLY A 90 -2.88 -5.34 4.29
N MET A 91 -2.04 -6.35 4.50
CA MET A 91 -2.50 -7.71 4.82
C MET A 91 -3.26 -7.75 6.16
N LEU A 92 -2.75 -7.09 7.20
CA LEU A 92 -3.41 -6.99 8.50
C LEU A 92 -4.75 -6.23 8.41
N ALA A 93 -4.82 -5.17 7.61
CA ALA A 93 -6.03 -4.38 7.44
C ALA A 93 -7.19 -5.25 6.93
N VAL A 94 -6.95 -6.14 5.95
CA VAL A 94 -7.97 -7.08 5.45
C VAL A 94 -8.49 -7.98 6.57
N ILE A 95 -7.61 -8.50 7.42
CA ILE A 95 -8.00 -9.37 8.54
C ILE A 95 -8.89 -8.61 9.53
N PHE A 96 -8.51 -7.38 9.90
CA PHE A 96 -9.30 -6.56 10.82
C PHE A 96 -10.67 -6.16 10.25
N VAL A 97 -10.77 -5.90 8.95
CA VAL A 97 -12.07 -5.63 8.29
C VAL A 97 -12.98 -6.85 8.37
N VAL A 98 -12.46 -8.05 8.12
CA VAL A 98 -13.25 -9.30 8.20
C VAL A 98 -13.72 -9.53 9.64
N VAL A 99 -12.84 -9.43 10.63
CA VAL A 99 -13.19 -9.63 12.04
C VAL A 99 -14.21 -8.60 12.53
N GLY A 100 -14.00 -7.32 12.20
CA GLY A 100 -14.95 -6.25 12.54
C GLY A 100 -16.30 -6.40 11.84
N GLY A 101 -16.30 -6.88 10.59
CA GLY A 101 -17.51 -7.18 9.83
C GLY A 101 -18.32 -8.33 10.46
N PHE A 102 -17.65 -9.43 10.80
CA PHE A 102 -18.30 -10.54 11.51
C PHE A 102 -18.88 -10.09 12.85
N GLN A 103 -18.12 -9.33 13.64
CA GLN A 103 -18.58 -8.82 14.92
C GLN A 103 -19.81 -7.92 14.76
N TYR A 104 -19.85 -7.07 13.74
CA TYR A 104 -21.00 -6.22 13.45
C TYR A 104 -22.26 -7.03 13.10
N LEU A 105 -22.12 -8.07 12.28
CA LEU A 105 -23.22 -8.95 11.88
C LEU A 105 -23.77 -9.76 13.06
N THR A 106 -22.91 -10.26 13.95
CA THR A 106 -23.32 -11.05 15.12
C THR A 106 -23.80 -10.22 16.30
N SER A 107 -23.72 -8.88 16.24
CA SER A 107 -24.13 -7.97 17.33
C SER A 107 -25.65 -7.74 17.41
N THR A 108 -26.46 -8.56 16.74
CA THR A 108 -27.90 -8.39 16.68
C THR A 108 -28.50 -8.50 18.09
N GLY A 109 -29.03 -7.39 18.60
CA GLY A 109 -29.68 -7.32 19.92
C GLY A 109 -28.91 -6.58 21.01
N GLU A 110 -27.61 -6.31 20.84
CA GLU A 110 -26.82 -5.53 21.81
C GLU A 110 -26.19 -4.28 21.14
N PRO A 111 -26.70 -3.06 21.45
CA PRO A 111 -26.24 -1.83 20.82
C PRO A 111 -24.76 -1.51 21.14
N GLU A 112 -24.27 -1.98 22.29
CA GLU A 112 -22.88 -1.78 22.70
C GLU A 112 -21.90 -2.57 21.83
N LYS A 113 -22.20 -3.84 21.52
CA LYS A 113 -21.40 -4.65 20.59
C LYS A 113 -21.41 -4.09 19.17
N ALA A 114 -22.56 -3.60 18.71
CA ALA A 114 -22.69 -2.94 17.40
C ALA A 114 -21.87 -1.64 17.33
N LYS A 115 -21.82 -0.85 18.42
CA LYS A 115 -21.00 0.35 18.50
C LYS A 115 -19.51 0.01 18.47
N ASN A 116 -19.07 -0.98 19.26
CA ASN A 116 -17.68 -1.42 19.29
C ASN A 116 -17.22 -1.94 17.92
N ALA A 117 -18.03 -2.74 17.23
CA ALA A 117 -17.72 -3.22 15.89
C ALA A 117 -17.54 -2.07 14.87
N ARG A 118 -18.38 -1.04 14.94
CA ARG A 118 -18.23 0.17 14.10
C ARG A 118 -16.93 0.92 14.39
N THR A 119 -16.58 1.08 15.66
CA THR A 119 -15.33 1.73 16.05
C THR A 119 -14.12 0.94 15.55
N THR A 120 -14.15 -0.39 15.62
CA THR A 120 -13.09 -1.26 15.07
C THR A 120 -12.92 -1.04 13.56
N ILE A 121 -14.02 -1.00 12.79
CA ILE A 121 -13.97 -0.76 11.34
C ILE A 121 -13.43 0.64 11.03
N ILE A 122 -13.88 1.67 11.75
CA ILE A 122 -13.38 3.04 11.57
C ILE A 122 -11.89 3.12 11.88
N ASN A 123 -11.42 2.50 12.96
CA ASN A 123 -10.01 2.48 13.32
C ASN A 123 -9.16 1.77 12.26
N ALA A 124 -9.65 0.65 11.70
CA ALA A 124 -8.98 -0.04 10.61
C ALA A 124 -8.88 0.83 9.35
N LEU A 125 -9.94 1.56 9.00
CA LEU A 125 -9.95 2.52 7.87
C LEU A 125 -8.99 3.70 8.10
N VAL A 126 -8.93 4.23 9.32
CA VAL A 126 -7.99 5.31 9.67
C VAL A 126 -6.54 4.83 9.54
N GLY A 127 -6.23 3.62 10.01
CA GLY A 127 -4.90 3.02 9.83
C GLY A 127 -4.52 2.86 8.35
N MET A 128 -5.46 2.41 7.52
CA MET A 128 -5.25 2.30 6.08
C MET A 128 -5.02 3.67 5.42
N MET A 129 -5.79 4.69 5.83
CA MET A 129 -5.63 6.05 5.34
C MET A 129 -4.24 6.61 5.70
N ILE A 130 -3.77 6.40 6.93
CA ILE A 130 -2.44 6.83 7.37
C ILE A 130 -1.35 6.14 6.54
N ALA A 131 -1.48 4.84 6.26
CA ALA A 131 -0.53 4.12 5.41
C ALA A 131 -0.46 4.70 3.99
N MET A 132 -1.61 5.10 3.42
CA MET A 132 -1.65 5.80 2.12
C MET A 132 -0.98 7.17 2.16
N PHE A 133 -1.10 7.93 3.25
CA PHE A 133 -0.38 9.20 3.38
C PHE A 133 1.12 9.02 3.59
N ALA A 134 1.52 7.95 4.28
CA ALA A 134 2.93 7.64 4.52
C ALA A 134 3.68 7.42 3.20
N THR A 135 3.09 6.71 2.22
CA THR A 135 3.74 6.49 0.90
C THR A 135 4.02 7.81 0.18
N VAL A 136 3.08 8.75 0.21
CA VAL A 136 3.24 10.07 -0.41
C VAL A 136 4.41 10.82 0.22
N ILE A 137 4.47 10.87 1.56
CA ILE A 137 5.54 11.56 2.28
C ILE A 137 6.90 10.91 1.99
N VAL A 138 6.97 9.59 2.03
CA VAL A 138 8.19 8.81 1.76
C VAL A 138 8.69 9.07 0.34
N ASN A 139 7.80 9.09 -0.66
CA ASN A 139 8.15 9.38 -2.05
C ASN A 139 8.57 10.84 -2.25
N LEU A 140 7.96 11.80 -1.54
CA LEU A 140 8.36 13.21 -1.58
C LEU A 140 9.76 13.41 -1.00
N ILE A 141 10.07 12.76 0.12
CA ILE A 141 11.40 12.79 0.71
C ILE A 141 12.41 12.13 -0.23
N GLY A 142 12.14 10.93 -0.74
CA GLY A 142 13.03 10.22 -1.66
C GLY A 142 13.35 11.03 -2.92
N ARG A 143 12.39 11.81 -3.44
CA ARG A 143 12.59 12.69 -4.61
C ARG A 143 13.43 13.94 -4.34
N ASN A 144 13.52 14.39 -3.09
CA ASN A 144 14.28 15.58 -2.70
C ASN A 144 15.73 15.27 -2.32
N ILE A 145 16.07 13.99 -2.07
CA ILE A 145 17.41 13.54 -1.70
C ILE A 145 18.16 12.94 -2.91
N GLY A 146 17.48 12.76 -4.06
CA GLY A 146 18.06 12.34 -5.34
C GLY A 146 18.32 13.51 -6.28
#